data_AF-A0A6H9UMY2-F1
#
_entry.id   AF-A0A6H9UMY2-F1
#
_cell.length_a   1.000
_cell.length_b   1.000
_cell.length_c   1.000
_cell.angle_alpha   90.00
_cell.angle_beta   90.00
_cell.angle_gamma   90.00
#
_symmetry.space_group_name_H-M   'P 1'
#
loop_
_entity.id
_entity.type
_entity.pdbx_description
1 polymer ?
#
loop_
_entity_poly.entity_id
_entity_poly.type
_entity_poly.pdbx_seq_one_letter_code
_entity_poly.pdbx_strand_id
1 'polypeptide(L)'
;MGEVAEADPAVAVGVISNCKAEEGIPHRVACRALGVSESWYYKWRDRPPTEREMRRQHLAEEIEEIFRCSGGTYGSPKVSIELVRRGWRVSVNTVAKLMAELGLAGRKVKRRRSLTRPGRRPAAPDFVPPGLGGRQDRDRHR
;
A
#
# COMPACT_ATOMS: atom_id res chain seq x y z
N MET A 1 -3.12 10.80 -31.87
CA MET A 1 -3.06 11.92 -30.92
C MET A 1 -2.30 11.38 -29.72
N GLY A 2 -1.00 11.66 -29.69
CA GLY A 2 0.02 10.79 -29.08
C GLY A 2 -0.15 10.55 -27.60
N GLU A 3 -0.14 9.28 -27.23
CA GLU A 3 0.22 8.76 -25.91
C GLU A 3 1.48 9.50 -25.43
N VAL A 4 1.33 10.37 -24.45
CA VAL A 4 2.47 10.92 -23.73
C VAL A 4 3.01 9.82 -22.83
N ALA A 5 4.32 9.59 -23.00
CA ALA A 5 5.10 8.62 -22.27
C ALA A 5 4.78 8.62 -20.78
N GLU A 6 4.87 7.43 -20.21
CA GLU A 6 4.78 7.01 -18.82
C GLU A 6 5.83 7.66 -17.89
N ALA A 7 6.24 8.91 -18.17
CA ALA A 7 7.18 9.69 -17.39
C ALA A 7 6.42 10.76 -16.60
N ASP A 8 6.79 10.93 -15.33
CA ASP A 8 6.29 12.01 -14.50
C ASP A 8 6.50 13.35 -15.23
N PRO A 9 5.44 14.16 -15.45
CA PRO A 9 5.55 15.45 -16.11
C PRO A 9 6.62 16.37 -15.50
N ALA A 10 6.88 16.26 -14.19
CA ALA A 10 7.96 17.00 -13.54
C ALA A 10 9.35 16.61 -14.06
N VAL A 11 9.58 15.31 -14.27
CA VAL A 11 10.86 14.79 -14.79
C VAL A 11 11.08 15.25 -16.23
N ALA A 12 10.06 15.16 -17.08
CA ALA A 12 10.16 15.60 -18.47
C ALA A 12 10.38 17.13 -18.59
N VAL A 13 9.72 17.94 -17.77
CA VAL A 13 9.97 19.39 -17.67
C VAL A 13 11.41 19.67 -17.22
N GLY A 14 11.90 18.93 -16.23
CA GLY A 14 13.28 19.06 -15.73
C GLY A 14 14.32 18.79 -16.82
N VAL A 15 14.17 17.69 -17.56
CA VAL A 15 15.06 17.35 -18.67
C VAL A 15 15.06 18.44 -19.76
N ILE A 16 13.90 18.94 -20.17
CA ILE A 16 13.80 19.99 -21.19
C ILE A 16 14.46 21.29 -20.71
N SER A 17 14.29 21.63 -19.43
CA SER A 17 14.91 22.81 -18.82
C SER A 17 16.43 22.66 -18.76
N ASN A 18 16.92 21.45 -18.42
CA ASN A 18 18.35 21.15 -18.30
C ASN A 18 19.07 21.16 -19.67
N CYS A 19 18.42 20.66 -20.73
CA CYS A 19 18.97 20.73 -22.09
C CYS A 19 19.32 22.17 -22.52
N LYS A 20 18.57 23.17 -22.05
CA LYS A 20 18.90 24.56 -22.31
C LYS A 20 20.05 25.07 -21.44
N ALA A 21 20.11 24.63 -20.18
CA ALA A 21 21.09 25.10 -19.20
C ALA A 21 22.50 24.54 -19.42
N GLU A 22 22.62 23.24 -19.73
CA GLU A 22 23.92 22.55 -19.84
C GLU A 22 24.43 22.46 -21.27
N GLU A 23 23.55 22.22 -22.23
CA GLU A 23 23.91 21.91 -23.63
C GLU A 23 23.61 23.06 -24.61
N GLY A 24 23.02 24.16 -24.12
CA GLY A 24 22.60 25.30 -24.95
C GLY A 24 21.49 24.97 -25.96
N ILE A 25 20.80 23.84 -25.80
CA ILE A 25 19.79 23.35 -26.73
C ILE A 25 18.47 24.12 -26.52
N PRO A 26 17.86 24.69 -27.58
CA PRO A 26 16.56 25.36 -27.46
C PRO A 26 15.44 24.40 -27.01
N HIS A 27 14.51 24.87 -26.17
CA HIS A 27 13.39 24.05 -25.67
C HIS A 27 12.61 23.34 -26.77
N ARG A 28 12.43 23.98 -27.94
CA ARG A 28 11.75 23.40 -29.11
C ARG A 28 12.43 22.13 -29.61
N VAL A 29 13.76 22.10 -29.62
CA VAL A 29 14.54 20.92 -30.04
C VAL A 29 14.41 19.80 -29.00
N ALA A 30 14.53 20.13 -27.71
CA ALA A 30 14.35 19.18 -26.61
C ALA A 30 12.92 18.59 -26.56
N CYS A 31 11.90 19.43 -26.74
CA CYS A 31 10.50 18.98 -26.83
C CYS A 31 10.31 17.98 -27.98
N ARG A 32 10.89 18.28 -29.14
CA ARG A 32 10.80 17.41 -30.32
C ARG A 32 11.55 16.09 -30.12
N ALA A 33 12.70 16.11 -29.46
CA ALA A 33 13.47 14.91 -29.14
C ALA A 33 12.73 13.99 -28.16
N LEU A 34 11.98 14.57 -27.21
CA LEU A 34 11.17 13.83 -26.23
C LEU A 34 9.74 13.52 -26.71
N GLY A 35 9.37 13.95 -27.93
CA GLY A 35 8.03 13.72 -28.48
C GLY A 35 6.91 14.50 -27.79
N VAL A 36 7.21 15.54 -27.02
CA VAL A 36 6.23 16.38 -26.33
C VAL A 36 5.96 17.67 -27.11
N SER A 37 4.75 18.23 -26.97
CA SER A 37 4.45 19.53 -27.57
C SER A 37 5.03 20.67 -26.74
N GLU A 38 5.42 21.77 -27.39
CA GLU A 38 5.88 22.98 -26.70
C GLU A 38 4.77 23.55 -25.78
N SER A 39 3.52 23.47 -26.21
CA SER A 39 2.35 23.88 -25.41
C SER A 39 2.18 23.05 -24.14
N TRP A 40 2.53 21.75 -24.19
CA TRP A 40 2.54 20.89 -23.01
C TRP A 40 3.67 21.30 -22.07
N TYR A 41 4.88 21.55 -22.59
CA TYR A 41 6.02 21.98 -21.78
C TYR A 41 5.70 23.26 -21.00
N TYR A 42 5.23 24.32 -21.67
CA TYR A 42 4.90 25.57 -20.97
C TYR A 42 3.72 25.43 -20.02
N LYS A 43 2.76 24.54 -20.31
CA LYS A 43 1.64 24.25 -19.41
C LYS A 43 2.10 23.56 -18.11
N TRP A 44 3.10 22.69 -18.19
CA TRP A 44 3.56 21.89 -17.06
C TRP A 44 4.77 22.49 -16.34
N ARG A 45 5.52 23.40 -16.97
CA ARG A 45 6.70 24.04 -16.39
C ARG A 45 6.41 24.73 -15.06
N ASP A 46 5.34 25.52 -15.03
CA ASP A 46 4.99 26.35 -13.88
C ASP A 46 3.73 25.83 -13.18
N ARG A 47 3.31 24.59 -13.46
CA ARG A 47 2.08 24.03 -12.86
C ARG A 47 2.34 23.73 -11.38
N PRO A 48 1.65 24.41 -10.44
CA PRO A 48 1.78 24.07 -9.04
C PRO A 48 1.20 22.67 -8.80
N PRO A 49 1.78 21.88 -7.88
CA PRO A 49 1.20 20.61 -7.49
C PRO A 49 -0.20 20.87 -6.92
N THR A 50 -1.16 20.06 -7.34
CA THR A 50 -2.51 20.13 -6.78
C THR A 50 -2.50 19.66 -5.33
N GLU A 51 -3.44 20.15 -4.52
CA GLU A 51 -3.60 19.74 -3.11
C GLU A 51 -3.69 18.21 -2.95
N ARG A 52 -4.25 17.52 -3.94
CA ARG A 52 -4.31 16.05 -3.98
C ARG A 52 -2.95 15.40 -4.20
N GLU A 53 -2.14 15.95 -5.11
CA GLU A 53 -0.77 15.48 -5.36
C GLU A 53 0.09 15.71 -4.12
N MET A 54 0.00 16.89 -3.49
CA MET A 54 0.71 17.18 -2.23
C MET A 54 0.31 16.21 -1.12
N ARG A 55 -1.00 15.98 -0.93
CA ARG A 55 -1.48 15.03 0.08
C ARG A 55 -1.01 13.61 -0.19
N ARG A 56 -0.94 13.20 -1.46
CA ARG A 56 -0.43 11.88 -1.86
C ARG A 56 1.06 11.76 -1.57
N GLN A 57 1.84 12.81 -1.84
CA GLN A 57 3.27 12.87 -1.56
C GLN A 57 3.54 12.79 -0.06
N HIS A 58 2.81 13.57 0.75
CA HIS A 58 2.94 13.51 2.20
C HIS A 58 2.55 12.13 2.77
N LEU A 59 1.51 11.51 2.21
CA LEU A 59 1.15 10.14 2.56
C LEU A 59 2.23 9.11 2.18
N ALA A 60 2.91 9.31 1.05
CA ALA A 60 4.01 8.45 0.61
C ALA A 60 5.21 8.55 1.55
N GLU A 61 5.60 9.76 1.96
CA GLU A 61 6.66 10.03 2.94
C GLU A 61 6.37 9.33 4.28
N GLU A 62 5.13 9.44 4.76
CA GLU A 62 4.68 8.83 6.01
C GLU A 62 4.76 7.29 5.94
N ILE A 63 4.38 6.71 4.79
CA ILE A 63 4.48 5.27 4.54
C ILE A 63 5.94 4.81 4.57
N GLU A 64 6.84 5.55 3.94
CA GLU A 64 8.28 5.25 3.95
C GLU A 64 8.86 5.29 5.36
N GLU A 65 8.51 6.31 6.14
CA GLU A 65 8.99 6.45 7.51
C GLU A 65 8.53 5.27 8.38
N ILE A 66 7.23 4.94 8.34
CA ILE A 66 6.68 3.79 9.08
C ILE A 66 7.36 2.49 8.64
N PHE A 67 7.56 2.31 7.32
CA PHE A 67 8.22 1.12 6.79
C PHE A 67 9.67 1.01 7.27
N ARG A 68 10.43 2.10 7.22
CA ARG A 68 11.82 2.20 7.68
C ARG A 68 11.93 1.93 9.18
N CYS A 69 11.08 2.55 10.00
CA CYS A 69 11.00 2.32 11.44
C CYS A 69 10.66 0.85 11.78
N SER A 70 9.88 0.17 10.94
CA SER A 70 9.55 -1.26 11.11
C SER A 70 10.64 -2.23 10.64
N GLY A 71 11.76 -1.73 10.10
CA GLY A 71 12.83 -2.54 9.50
C GLY A 71 12.37 -3.32 8.26
N GLY A 72 11.40 -2.81 7.51
CA GLY A 72 10.86 -3.47 6.31
C GLY A 72 10.02 -4.73 6.56
N THR A 73 9.60 -4.95 7.81
CA THR A 73 8.77 -6.12 8.16
C THR A 73 7.29 -5.87 7.86
N TYR A 74 6.84 -4.62 7.91
CA TYR A 74 5.42 -4.30 7.81
C TYR A 74 4.96 -4.27 6.34
N GLY A 75 3.85 -4.96 6.08
CA GLY A 75 3.12 -4.86 4.81
C GLY A 75 1.96 -3.86 4.91
N SER A 76 1.24 -3.69 3.80
CA SER A 76 0.14 -2.72 3.68
C SER A 76 -0.91 -2.75 4.81
N PRO A 77 -1.31 -3.91 5.38
CA PRO A 77 -2.29 -3.90 6.47
C PRO A 77 -1.74 -3.35 7.79
N LYS A 78 -0.44 -3.56 8.07
CA LYS A 78 0.18 -3.05 9.30
C LYS A 78 0.49 -1.56 9.18
N VAL A 79 0.98 -1.15 8.01
CA VAL A 79 1.22 0.26 7.70
C VAL A 79 -0.09 1.06 7.75
N SER A 80 -1.20 0.53 7.23
CA SER A 80 -2.49 1.24 7.30
C SER A 80 -3.01 1.42 8.72
N ILE A 81 -2.79 0.45 9.62
CA ILE A 81 -3.16 0.59 11.04
C ILE A 81 -2.34 1.71 11.69
N GLU A 82 -1.05 1.76 11.41
CA GLU A 82 -0.17 2.79 11.96
C GLU A 82 -0.51 4.19 11.42
N LEU A 83 -0.82 4.29 10.13
CA LEU A 83 -1.33 5.53 9.53
C LEU A 83 -2.62 6.01 10.20
N VAL A 84 -3.56 5.10 10.45
CA VAL A 84 -4.81 5.44 11.16
C VAL A 84 -4.55 5.92 12.59
N ARG A 85 -3.57 5.34 13.29
CA ARG A 85 -3.14 5.80 14.62
C ARG A 85 -2.54 7.21 14.59
N ARG A 86 -1.85 7.56 13.50
CA ARG A 86 -1.32 8.90 13.25
C ARG A 86 -2.38 9.89 12.73
N GLY A 87 -3.65 9.48 12.63
CA GLY A 87 -4.76 10.34 12.24
C GLY A 87 -5.12 10.30 10.75
N TRP A 88 -4.45 9.47 9.95
CA TRP A 88 -4.72 9.36 8.52
C TRP A 88 -5.93 8.46 8.23
N ARG A 89 -6.87 8.96 7.43
CA ARG A 89 -8.01 8.16 6.94
C ARG A 89 -7.73 7.68 5.52
N VAL A 90 -7.10 6.49 5.41
CA VAL A 90 -6.73 5.89 4.11
C VAL A 90 -7.12 4.42 4.07
N SER A 91 -7.48 3.94 2.86
CA SER A 91 -7.80 2.52 2.66
C SER A 91 -6.54 1.68 2.54
N VAL A 92 -6.62 0.41 2.94
CA VAL A 92 -5.52 -0.54 2.79
C VAL A 92 -5.10 -0.68 1.32
N ASN A 93 -6.05 -0.60 0.38
CA ASN A 93 -5.78 -0.66 -1.06
C ASN A 93 -4.98 0.55 -1.55
N THR A 94 -5.27 1.74 -1.03
CA THR A 94 -4.51 2.96 -1.34
C THR A 94 -3.07 2.83 -0.84
N VAL A 95 -2.89 2.35 0.39
CA VAL A 95 -1.57 2.09 0.97
C VAL A 95 -0.83 1.02 0.17
N ALA A 96 -1.50 -0.05 -0.24
CA ALA A 96 -0.91 -1.12 -1.04
C ALA A 96 -0.43 -0.62 -2.41
N LYS A 97 -1.20 0.25 -3.08
CA LYS A 97 -0.80 0.87 -4.35
C LYS A 97 0.43 1.76 -4.17
N LEU A 98 0.42 2.63 -3.16
CA LEU A 98 1.56 3.51 -2.87
C LEU A 98 2.81 2.72 -2.50
N MET A 99 2.68 1.69 -1.66
CA MET A 99 3.80 0.79 -1.36
C MET A 99 4.34 0.09 -2.61
N ALA A 100 3.47 -0.33 -3.54
CA ALA A 100 3.91 -0.94 -4.79
C ALA A 100 4.64 0.04 -5.71
N GLU A 101 4.15 1.28 -5.83
CA GLU A 101 4.81 2.35 -6.59
C GLU A 101 6.18 2.71 -6.02
N LEU A 102 6.32 2.70 -4.69
CA LEU A 102 7.58 2.94 -3.98
C LEU A 102 8.50 1.69 -3.94
N GLY A 103 8.08 0.56 -4.49
CA GLY A 103 8.83 -0.70 -4.44
C GLY A 103 8.96 -1.31 -3.03
N LEU A 104 8.14 -0.88 -2.07
CA LEU A 104 8.16 -1.34 -0.68
C LEU A 104 7.34 -2.62 -0.53
N ALA A 105 8.01 -3.72 -0.20
CA ALA A 105 7.35 -4.99 0.09
C ALA A 105 7.65 -5.45 1.51
N GLY A 106 6.60 -5.60 2.32
CA GLY A 106 6.73 -6.20 3.64
C GLY A 106 7.20 -7.65 3.57
N ARG A 107 8.09 -8.04 4.49
CA ARG A 107 8.61 -9.41 4.57
C ARG A 107 7.48 -10.44 4.76
N LYS A 108 7.33 -11.38 3.83
CA LYS A 108 6.39 -12.50 3.96
C LYS A 108 6.87 -13.46 5.05
N VAL A 109 6.09 -13.64 6.11
CA VAL A 109 6.33 -14.68 7.12
C VAL A 109 6.02 -16.03 6.49
N LYS A 110 7.03 -16.91 6.39
CA LYS A 110 6.86 -18.27 5.87
C LYS A 110 6.00 -19.07 6.85
N ARG A 111 4.79 -19.44 6.43
CA ARG A 111 3.91 -20.29 7.25
C ARG A 111 4.59 -21.65 7.45
N ARG A 112 4.94 -22.00 8.68
CA ARG A 112 5.44 -23.35 9.01
C ARG A 112 4.30 -24.33 8.72
N ARG A 113 4.50 -25.21 7.74
CA ARG A 113 3.61 -26.35 7.49
C ARG A 113 3.95 -27.41 8.53
N SER A 114 3.01 -27.72 9.41
CA SER A 114 3.12 -28.91 10.25
C SER A 114 3.17 -30.14 9.33
N LEU A 115 4.20 -30.98 9.46
CA LEU A 115 4.24 -32.29 8.81
C LEU A 115 3.22 -33.25 9.45
N THR A 116 2.80 -32.96 10.67
CA THR A 116 1.76 -33.69 11.37
C THR A 116 0.40 -33.29 10.81
N ARG A 117 -0.10 -34.09 9.87
CA ARG A 117 -1.51 -34.10 9.49
C ARG A 117 -2.29 -34.58 10.73
N PRO A 118 -3.27 -33.82 11.26
CA PRO A 118 -4.14 -34.33 12.31
C PRO A 118 -4.78 -35.61 11.78
N GLY A 119 -4.38 -36.75 12.34
CA GLY A 119 -5.02 -38.01 12.00
C GLY A 119 -6.51 -37.87 12.33
N ARG A 120 -7.37 -38.30 11.41
CA ARG A 120 -8.81 -38.39 11.64
C ARG A 120 -9.06 -39.55 12.61
N ARG A 121 -8.61 -39.40 13.87
CA ARG A 121 -8.97 -40.34 14.92
C ARG A 121 -10.46 -40.15 15.17
N PRO A 122 -11.27 -41.22 15.13
CA PRO A 122 -12.63 -41.15 15.63
C PRO A 122 -12.59 -40.57 17.05
N ALA A 123 -13.52 -39.67 17.37
CA ALA A 123 -13.72 -39.29 18.76
C ALA A 123 -13.89 -40.57 19.58
N ALA A 124 -13.20 -40.66 20.72
CA ALA A 124 -13.37 -41.81 21.60
C ALA A 124 -14.87 -41.94 21.92
N PRO A 125 -15.46 -43.13 21.80
CA PRO A 125 -16.88 -43.30 22.09
C PRO A 125 -17.15 -42.87 23.54
N ASP A 126 -18.18 -42.06 23.73
CA ASP A 126 -18.61 -41.61 25.04
C ASP A 126 -19.12 -42.83 25.82
N PHE A 127 -18.37 -43.25 26.84
CA PHE A 127 -18.78 -44.31 27.75
C PHE A 127 -19.61 -43.81 28.94
N VAL A 128 -20.12 -42.57 28.90
CA VAL A 128 -20.96 -42.03 29.97
C VAL A 128 -22.39 -42.57 29.79
N PRO A 129 -22.88 -43.43 30.69
CA PRO A 129 -24.24 -43.93 30.60
C PRO A 129 -25.24 -42.77 30.79
N PRO A 130 -26.28 -42.65 29.95
CA PRO A 130 -27.32 -41.65 30.14
C PRO A 130 -28.14 -42.02 31.37
N GLY A 131 -27.94 -41.33 32.48
CA GLY A 131 -28.71 -41.59 33.71
C GLY A 131 -28.12 -41.07 35.02
N LEU A 132 -26.89 -40.58 35.05
CA LEU A 132 -26.29 -39.98 36.26
C LEU A 132 -26.49 -38.45 36.34
N GLY A 133 -27.53 -37.93 35.69
CA GLY A 133 -28.01 -36.56 35.89
C GLY A 133 -28.96 -36.56 37.09
N GLY A 134 -28.51 -36.00 38.21
CA GLY A 134 -29.24 -36.01 39.48
C GLY A 134 -30.70 -35.59 39.37
N ARG A 135 -31.58 -36.35 40.03
CA ARG A 135 -32.96 -35.96 40.34
C ARG A 135 -32.89 -34.67 41.16
N GLN A 136 -33.33 -33.55 40.59
CA GLN A 136 -33.72 -32.42 41.41
C GLN A 136 -35.20 -32.57 41.69
N ASP A 137 -35.52 -33.06 42.88
CA ASP A 137 -36.82 -32.88 43.52
C ASP A 137 -37.13 -31.39 43.52
N ARG A 138 -38.17 -31.01 42.79
CA ARG A 138 -38.83 -29.72 42.96
C ARG A 138 -40.22 -29.98 43.49
N ASP A 139 -40.24 -30.34 44.78
CA ASP A 139 -41.42 -30.27 45.62
C ASP A 139 -41.39 -28.96 46.43
N ARG A 140 -42.58 -28.36 46.58
CA ARG A 140 -42.99 -27.31 47.54
C ARG A 140 -42.64 -25.85 47.22
N HIS A 141 -43.63 -25.12 46.68
CA HIS A 141 -44.47 -24.17 47.43
C HIS A 141 -45.21 -23.22 46.46
N ARG A 142 -46.54 -23.36 46.32
CA ARG A 142 -47.56 -22.50 46.94
C ARG A 142 -48.96 -22.92 46.49
#